data_AF-A0A644WYI7-F1
#
_entry.id   AF-A0A644WYI7-F1
#
_cell.length_a   1.000
_cell.length_b   1.000
_cell.length_c   1.000
_cell.angle_alpha   90.00
_cell.angle_beta   90.00
_cell.angle_gamma   90.00
#
_symmetry.space_group_name_H-M   'P 1'
#
loop_
_entity.id
_entity.type
_entity.pdbx_description
1 polymer ?
#
loop_
_entity_poly.entity_id
_entity_poly.type
_entity_poly.pdbx_seq_one_letter_code
_entity_poly.pdbx_strand_id
1 'polypeptide(L)'
;MSKKSFGKWLKSRRMIAGLSLGKCALRAGIVAESLRLIEIGRSNPSDCRAGTLYGLAKILRIPPAEMLERATQEDLNLRLWLLRRWP
;
A
#
# COMPACT_ATOMS: atom_id res chain seq x y z
N MET A 1 -5.01 4.01 -21.52
CA MET A 1 -5.16 2.90 -20.55
C MET A 1 -5.52 3.51 -19.19
N SER A 2 -6.67 3.17 -18.61
CA SER A 2 -7.05 3.66 -17.28
C SER A 2 -6.01 3.20 -16.25
N LYS A 3 -5.40 4.14 -15.51
CA LYS A 3 -4.47 3.83 -14.41
C LYS A 3 -5.26 2.98 -13.40
N LYS A 4 -4.82 1.73 -13.16
CA LYS A 4 -5.40 0.88 -12.10
C LYS A 4 -5.26 1.61 -10.77
N SER A 5 -6.30 1.54 -9.93
CA SER A 5 -6.22 2.13 -8.58
C SER A 5 -5.12 1.47 -7.74
N PHE A 6 -4.61 2.18 -6.74
CA PHE A 6 -3.56 1.71 -5.84
C PHE A 6 -3.89 0.33 -5.26
N GLY A 7 -5.11 0.17 -4.73
CA GLY A 7 -5.57 -1.12 -4.18
C GLY A 7 -5.54 -2.26 -5.20
N LYS A 8 -6.01 -2.03 -6.43
CA LYS A 8 -5.99 -3.03 -7.50
C LYS A 8 -4.56 -3.36 -7.95
N TRP A 9 -3.69 -2.36 -8.00
CA TRP A 9 -2.27 -2.56 -8.29
C TRP A 9 -1.59 -3.37 -7.17
N LEU A 10 -1.81 -3.02 -5.91
CA LEU A 10 -1.24 -3.71 -4.75
C LEU A 10 -1.68 -5.18 -4.72
N LYS A 11 -2.97 -5.44 -4.94
CA LYS A 11 -3.51 -6.80 -5.08
C LYS A 11 -2.81 -7.58 -6.18
N SER A 12 -2.61 -6.95 -7.34
CA SER A 12 -1.90 -7.57 -8.46
C SER A 12 -0.46 -7.94 -8.08
N ARG A 13 0.26 -7.04 -7.41
CA ARG A 13 1.64 -7.29 -6.95
C ARG A 13 1.70 -8.42 -5.91
N ARG A 14 0.75 -8.47 -4.97
CA ARG A 14 0.65 -9.56 -4.00
C ARG A 14 0.43 -10.92 -4.67
N MET A 15 -0.47 -10.98 -5.65
CA MET A 15 -0.73 -12.21 -6.39
C MET A 15 0.47 -12.67 -7.22
N ILE A 16 1.16 -11.74 -7.89
CA ILE A 16 2.42 -12.04 -8.62
C ILE A 16 3.50 -12.58 -7.68
N ALA A 17 3.56 -12.07 -6.44
CA ALA A 17 4.47 -12.57 -5.41
C ALA A 17 4.05 -13.93 -4.81
N GLY A 18 2.93 -14.51 -5.24
CA GLY A 18 2.43 -15.80 -4.74
C GLY A 18 1.97 -15.77 -3.28
N LEU A 19 1.61 -14.59 -2.76
CA LEU A 19 1.23 -14.42 -1.36
C LEU A 19 -0.29 -14.43 -1.19
N SER A 20 -0.79 -15.26 -0.27
CA SER A 20 -2.16 -15.12 0.22
C SER A 20 -2.32 -13.79 0.96
N LEU A 21 -3.57 -13.33 1.08
CA LEU A 21 -3.90 -12.10 1.81
C LEU A 21 -3.34 -12.14 3.24
N GLY A 22 -3.63 -13.22 3.99
CA GLY A 22 -3.16 -13.38 5.36
C GLY A 22 -1.64 -13.46 5.48
N LYS A 23 -0.96 -14.17 4.57
CA LYS A 23 0.51 -14.30 4.61
C LYS A 23 1.20 -12.97 4.29
N CYS A 24 0.65 -12.18 3.36
CA CYS A 24 1.14 -10.85 3.05
C CYS A 24 0.95 -9.90 4.24
N ALA A 25 -0.27 -9.86 4.79
CA ALA A 25 -0.62 -9.00 5.92
C ALA A 25 0.22 -9.29 7.17
N LEU A 26 0.33 -10.57 7.53
CA LEU A 26 1.17 -11.02 8.65
C LEU A 26 2.61 -10.55 8.50
N ARG A 27 3.21 -10.77 7.33
CA ARG A 27 4.59 -10.35 7.07
C ARG A 27 4.74 -8.84 7.11
N ALA A 28 3.70 -8.09 6.70
CA ALA A 28 3.69 -6.63 6.65
C ALA A 28 3.37 -5.99 8.01
N GLY A 29 3.09 -6.80 9.03
CA GLY A 29 2.74 -6.30 10.36
C GLY A 29 1.37 -5.64 10.42
N ILE A 30 0.43 -6.04 9.54
CA ILE A 30 -0.94 -5.52 9.51
C ILE A 30 -1.97 -6.65 9.60
N VAL A 31 -3.20 -6.28 9.97
CA VAL A 31 -4.34 -7.22 9.98
C VAL A 31 -4.77 -7.50 8.54
N ALA A 32 -5.16 -8.75 8.26
CA ALA A 32 -5.58 -9.17 6.92
C ALA A 32 -6.77 -8.36 6.37
N GLU A 33 -7.71 -7.97 7.24
CA GLU A 33 -8.84 -7.14 6.86
C GLU A 33 -8.39 -5.72 6.45
N SER A 34 -7.41 -5.13 7.15
CA SER A 34 -6.82 -3.85 6.73
C SER A 34 -6.23 -3.93 5.33
N LEU A 35 -5.46 -5.00 5.03
CA LEU A 35 -4.94 -5.23 3.68
C LEU A 35 -6.06 -5.39 2.65
N ARG A 36 -7.13 -6.13 3.00
CA ARG A 36 -8.29 -6.32 2.11
C ARG A 36 -8.94 -4.98 1.78
N LEU A 37 -9.21 -4.15 2.78
CA LEU A 37 -9.86 -2.85 2.62
C LEU A 37 -9.02 -1.92 1.72
N ILE A 38 -7.70 -1.94 1.86
CA ILE A 38 -6.79 -1.23 0.95
C ILE A 38 -6.93 -1.78 -0.48
N GLU A 39 -6.85 -3.10 -0.66
CA GLU A 39 -6.88 -3.74 -1.99
C GLU A 39 -8.18 -3.49 -2.77
N ILE A 40 -9.29 -3.32 -2.07
CA ILE A 40 -10.60 -3.01 -2.68
C ILE A 40 -10.91 -1.50 -2.71
N GLY A 41 -10.01 -0.63 -2.23
CA GLY A 41 -10.18 0.82 -2.23
C GLY A 41 -11.22 1.32 -1.23
N ARG A 42 -11.44 0.59 -0.13
CA ARG A 42 -12.36 0.98 0.98
C ARG A 42 -11.64 1.65 2.16
N SER A 43 -10.31 1.65 2.16
CA SER A 43 -9.49 2.39 3.12
C SER A 43 -8.24 2.95 2.43
N ASN A 44 -7.73 4.06 2.95
CA ASN A 44 -6.48 4.62 2.46
C ASN A 44 -5.28 3.92 3.10
N PRO A 45 -4.13 3.88 2.41
CA PRO A 45 -2.93 3.32 3.00
C PRO A 45 -2.44 4.09 4.24
N SER A 46 -2.68 5.41 4.31
CA SER A 46 -2.39 6.23 5.50
C SER A 46 -3.10 5.74 6.76
N ASP A 47 -4.32 5.21 6.61
CA ASP A 47 -5.16 4.78 7.74
C ASP A 47 -4.51 3.61 8.50
N CYS A 48 -3.62 2.88 7.83
CA CYS A 48 -2.94 1.71 8.37
C CYS A 48 -1.56 2.02 8.98
N ARG A 49 -1.08 3.27 8.99
CA ARG A 49 0.26 3.76 9.45
C ARG A 49 1.36 3.72 8.36
N ALA A 50 2.32 4.66 8.42
CA ALA A 50 3.47 4.72 7.50
C ALA A 50 4.32 3.42 7.46
N GLY A 51 4.41 2.71 8.59
CA GLY A 51 5.07 1.40 8.67
C GLY A 51 4.44 0.34 7.75
N THR A 52 3.15 0.47 7.44
CA THR A 52 2.43 -0.44 6.54
C THR A 52 2.94 -0.36 5.12
N LEU A 53 3.08 0.85 4.57
CA LEU A 53 3.59 1.04 3.21
C LEU A 53 5.03 0.54 3.09
N TYR A 54 5.86 0.80 4.10
CA TYR A 54 7.21 0.26 4.15
C TYR A 54 7.24 -1.28 4.23
N GLY A 55 6.44 -1.88 5.12
CA GLY A 55 6.33 -3.33 5.25
C GLY A 55 5.89 -4.00 3.95
N LEU A 56 4.83 -3.49 3.33
CA LEU A 56 4.33 -3.95 2.03
C LEU A 56 5.40 -3.81 0.94
N ALA A 57 6.13 -2.70 0.89
CA ALA A 57 7.20 -2.49 -0.08
C ALA A 57 8.29 -3.56 0.06
N LYS A 58 8.74 -3.85 1.28
CA LYS A 58 9.79 -4.84 1.55
C LYS A 58 9.38 -6.25 1.15
N ILE A 59 8.15 -6.67 1.48
CA ILE A 59 7.66 -8.03 1.22
C ILE A 59 7.40 -8.25 -0.26
N LEU A 60 6.85 -7.25 -0.94
CA LEU A 60 6.53 -7.32 -2.36
C LEU A 60 7.72 -6.96 -3.25
N ARG A 61 8.88 -6.68 -2.66
CA ARG A 61 10.11 -6.25 -3.35
C ARG A 61 9.86 -5.08 -4.29
N ILE A 62 9.12 -4.10 -3.80
CA ILE A 62 8.83 -2.85 -4.49
C ILE A 62 9.70 -1.77 -3.85
N PRO A 63 10.35 -0.90 -4.64
CA PRO A 63 11.05 0.24 -4.09
C PRO A 63 10.11 1.06 -3.18
N PRO A 64 10.51 1.40 -1.93
CA PRO A 64 9.67 2.19 -1.05
C PRO A 64 9.19 3.51 -1.65
N ALA A 65 10.02 4.16 -2.48
CA ALA A 65 9.65 5.35 -3.23
C ALA A 65 8.46 5.09 -4.17
N GLU A 66 8.51 4.04 -4.99
CA GLU A 66 7.40 3.69 -5.90
C GLU A 66 6.10 3.39 -5.12
N MET A 67 6.22 2.66 -4.00
CA MET A 67 5.08 2.36 -3.13
C MET A 67 4.41 3.63 -2.61
N LEU A 68 5.22 4.59 -2.12
CA LEU A 68 4.74 5.87 -1.61
C LEU A 68 4.15 6.74 -2.73
N GLU A 69 4.84 6.87 -3.86
CA GLU A 69 4.35 7.62 -5.02
C GLU A 69 2.98 7.13 -5.49
N ARG A 70 2.79 5.81 -5.58
CA ARG A 70 1.49 5.25 -5.99
C ARG A 70 0.42 5.45 -4.92
N ALA A 71 0.76 5.31 -3.64
CA ALA A 71 -0.19 5.55 -2.56
C ALA A 71 -0.67 7.01 -2.54
N THR A 72 0.24 7.98 -2.70
CA THR A 72 -0.07 9.42 -2.70
C THR A 72 -0.89 9.90 -3.90
N GLN A 73 -1.01 9.10 -4.97
CA GLN A 73 -1.90 9.42 -6.09
C GLN A 73 -3.38 9.37 -5.70
N GLU A 74 -3.73 8.58 -4.68
CA GLU A 74 -5.11 8.40 -4.20
C GLU A 74 -5.31 8.88 -2.75
N ASP A 75 -4.23 8.97 -1.98
CA ASP A 75 -4.24 9.37 -0.58
C ASP A 75 -3.74 10.82 -0.42
N LEU A 76 -4.67 11.78 -0.50
CA LEU A 76 -4.37 13.21 -0.39
C LEU A 76 -3.75 13.57 0.96
N ASN A 77 -4.19 12.93 2.04
CA ASN A 77 -3.68 13.19 3.38
C ASN A 77 -2.21 12.75 3.51
N LEU A 78 -1.88 11.56 2.99
CA LEU A 78 -0.50 11.10 2.91
C LEU A 78 0.37 12.04 2.09
N ARG A 79 -0.15 12.52 0.94
CA ARG A 79 0.57 13.45 0.07
C ARG A 79 0.88 14.76 0.79
N LEU A 80 -0.10 15.36 1.45
CA LEU A 80 0.07 16.61 2.20
C LEU A 80 1.03 16.43 3.39
N TRP A 81 0.95 15.30 4.08
CA TRP A 81 1.84 15.00 5.19
C TRP A 81 3.30 14.87 4.75
N LEU A 82 3.56 14.20 3.63
CA LEU A 82 4.92 14.06 3.07
C LEU A 82 5.51 15.42 2.68
N LEU A 83 4.76 16.25 1.95
CA LEU A 83 5.21 17.59 1.51
C LEU A 83 5.52 18.53 2.69
N ARG A 84 4.83 18.38 3.82
CA ARG A 84 5.10 19.17 5.03
C ARG A 84 6.37 18.74 5.76
N ARG A 85 6.76 17.46 5.63
CA ARG A 85 7.84 16.87 6.43
C ARG A 85 9.15 16.72 5.64
N TRP A 86 9.05 16.65 4.32
CA TRP A 86 10.17 16.58 3.38
C TRP A 86 9.89 17.53 2.19
N PRO A 87 10.22 18.82 2.33
CA PRO A 87 10.09 19.78 1.22
C PRO A 87 11.06 19.46 0.08
#